data_AF-A0A3M2A6Y9-F1
#
_entry.id   AF-A0A3M2A6Y9-F1
#
_cell.length_a   1.000
_cell.length_b   1.000
_cell.length_c   1.000
_cell.angle_alpha   90.00
_cell.angle_beta   90.00
_cell.angle_gamma   90.00
#
_symmetry.space_group_name_H-M   'P 1'
#
loop_
_entity.id
_entity.type
_entity.pdbx_description
1 polymer ?
#
loop_
_entity_poly.entity_id
_entity_poly.type
_entity_poly.pdbx_seq_one_letter_code
_entity_poly.pdbx_strand_id
1 'polypeptide(L)'
;MTAKEKTKRALILMGVTGSVVVGLVVLGLGLRTYAYAYDGGESGSSVSPDSDASGVTTIYNIYIDASAKAGGDGLTPETAKRTIQEAWNVALTLPGPYRFHLAPGTYYGCLIPTSEWIGSGPDVTVITPEGDNAYPVTNGSPPLGTCGVDSESDSPLPVFHVRWRNLTLKNLQIKGYSDATNDPYAALIMAEYSAQVRLQNVWLQGDKSYYGIYESCVDYDCDGSLIWVENSIIDGFKTGIYTEKYMNPFPPHTHITATNSIFVNNEIAIDDLNYWNSVIRNNIFIGNDIALYWMKWQFDHNISWNNRIDTLAWQEPYYTDTWIRVDPLLGDDYLPLPTSPVIDAGNPDPRYNDPDGTRNDIGLFGGANAYYLTSKVVMFPVVSQDEKLVLAAKNFGQTARQVAITVTIPPSVTLTSISV
;
A
#
# COMPACT_ATOMS: atom_id res chain seq x y z
N MET A 1 -36.39 -30.32 6.30
CA MET A 1 -35.16 -31.13 6.28
C MET A 1 -35.02 -31.73 4.89
N THR A 2 -33.97 -31.54 4.09
CA THR A 2 -32.78 -30.68 4.15
C THR A 2 -32.25 -30.59 2.73
N ALA A 3 -31.59 -29.47 2.43
CA ALA A 3 -31.22 -29.04 1.10
C ALA A 3 -29.93 -29.72 0.56
N LYS A 4 -29.94 -29.87 -0.76
CA LYS A 4 -28.84 -30.11 -1.71
C LYS A 4 -27.45 -29.62 -1.25
N GLU A 5 -26.52 -30.55 -1.12
CA GLU A 5 -25.09 -30.30 -1.31
C GLU A 5 -24.79 -30.15 -2.81
N LYS A 6 -24.30 -28.97 -3.22
CA LYS A 6 -23.64 -28.77 -4.51
C LYS A 6 -22.13 -28.93 -4.29
N THR A 7 -21.61 -30.13 -4.50
CA THR A 7 -20.18 -30.34 -4.66
C THR A 7 -19.74 -29.81 -6.03
N LYS A 8 -19.02 -28.68 -6.09
CA LYS A 8 -18.30 -28.28 -7.31
C LYS A 8 -17.12 -29.25 -7.49
N ARG A 9 -17.29 -30.25 -8.35
CA ARG A 9 -16.17 -31.07 -8.84
C ARG A 9 -15.44 -30.29 -9.93
N ALA A 10 -14.15 -30.05 -9.72
CA ALA A 10 -13.27 -29.68 -10.83
C ALA A 10 -13.19 -30.88 -11.78
N LEU A 11 -13.73 -30.71 -12.99
CA LEU A 11 -13.60 -31.71 -14.06
C LEU A 11 -12.25 -31.47 -14.73
N ILE A 12 -11.26 -32.29 -14.40
CA ILE A 12 -10.01 -32.39 -15.17
C ILE A 12 -10.33 -33.33 -16.33
N LEU A 13 -10.56 -32.77 -17.52
CA LEU A 13 -10.61 -33.57 -18.75
C LEU A 13 -9.17 -33.97 -19.12
N MET A 14 -8.82 -35.23 -18.87
CA MET A 14 -7.62 -35.83 -19.47
C MET A 14 -7.99 -36.37 -20.84
N GLY A 15 -7.78 -35.56 -21.87
CA GLY A 15 -7.80 -36.01 -23.26
C GLY A 15 -6.50 -36.75 -23.57
N VAL A 16 -6.61 -38.05 -23.91
CA VAL A 16 -5.48 -38.85 -24.39
C VAL A 16 -5.47 -38.78 -25.92
N THR A 17 -4.30 -38.38 -26.47
CA THR A 17 -3.88 -38.27 -27.88
C THR A 17 -4.41 -37.12 -28.74
N GLY A 18 -3.45 -36.39 -29.35
CA GLY A 18 -3.64 -35.43 -30.44
C GLY A 18 -3.14 -34.03 -30.12
N SER A 19 -1.94 -33.67 -30.58
CA SER A 19 -1.31 -32.37 -30.38
C SER A 19 -2.20 -31.20 -30.83
N VAL A 20 -2.55 -30.30 -29.90
CA VAL A 20 -3.13 -28.99 -30.20
C VAL A 20 -2.10 -27.93 -29.82
N VAL A 21 -1.67 -27.14 -30.80
CA VAL A 21 -0.85 -25.94 -30.58
C VAL A 21 -1.82 -24.76 -30.43
N VAL A 22 -1.85 -24.14 -29.26
CA VAL A 22 -2.55 -22.86 -29.04
C VAL A 22 -1.48 -21.78 -28.91
N GLY A 23 -1.41 -20.88 -29.90
CA GLY A 23 -0.52 -19.72 -29.88
C GLY A 23 -1.15 -18.56 -29.11
N LEU A 24 -0.42 -17.96 -28.18
CA LEU A 24 -0.82 -16.75 -27.47
C LEU A 24 -0.39 -15.51 -28.27
N VAL A 25 -1.35 -14.67 -28.64
CA VAL A 25 -1.11 -13.34 -29.22
C VAL A 25 -1.00 -12.33 -28.08
N VAL A 26 0.14 -11.63 -27.99
CA VAL A 26 0.31 -10.50 -27.07
C VAL A 26 -0.12 -9.22 -27.78
N LEU A 27 -1.24 -8.64 -27.36
CA LEU A 27 -1.67 -7.31 -27.78
C LEU A 27 -1.06 -6.27 -26.84
N GLY A 28 -0.21 -5.40 -27.38
CA GLY A 28 0.34 -4.25 -26.66
C GLY A 28 -0.72 -3.16 -26.47
N LEU A 29 -1.11 -2.89 -25.23
CA LEU A 29 -1.91 -1.72 -24.88
C LEU A 29 -0.95 -0.55 -24.59
N GLY A 30 -1.07 0.50 -25.40
CA GLY A 30 -0.33 1.75 -25.22
C GLY A 30 -0.87 2.54 -24.02
N LEU A 31 0.02 2.86 -23.08
CA LEU A 31 -0.23 3.82 -22.01
C LEU A 31 -0.29 5.24 -22.61
N ARG A 32 -1.39 5.96 -22.38
CA ARG A 32 -1.48 7.41 -22.55
C ARG A 32 -1.32 8.08 -21.19
N THR A 33 -0.30 8.89 -21.05
CA THR A 33 -0.13 9.83 -19.95
C THR A 33 -1.07 11.02 -20.15
N TYR A 34 -1.87 11.34 -19.14
CA TYR A 34 -2.61 12.60 -19.07
C TYR A 34 -1.84 13.55 -18.14
N ALA A 35 -1.37 14.68 -18.69
CA ALA A 35 -0.89 15.80 -17.91
C ALA A 35 -2.07 16.74 -17.65
N TYR A 36 -2.36 17.03 -16.38
CA TYR A 36 -3.21 18.15 -16.01
C TYR A 36 -2.32 19.38 -15.90
N ALA A 37 -2.58 20.39 -16.75
CA ALA A 37 -1.98 21.72 -16.61
C ALA A 37 -2.93 22.58 -15.77
N TYR A 38 -2.44 23.07 -14.63
CA TYR A 38 -3.08 24.11 -13.85
C TYR A 38 -2.48 25.46 -14.28
N ASP A 39 -3.31 26.36 -14.79
CA ASP A 39 -2.91 27.71 -15.20
C ASP A 39 -3.28 28.69 -14.09
N GLY A 40 -2.33 28.92 -13.19
CA GLY A 40 -2.41 29.93 -12.14
C GLY A 40 -1.32 30.97 -12.38
N GLY A 41 -1.65 32.02 -13.11
CA GLY A 41 -0.75 33.13 -13.35
C GLY A 41 -0.61 34.03 -12.12
N GLU A 42 0.49 33.91 -11.40
CA GLU A 42 1.06 35.02 -10.61
C GLU A 42 2.60 35.02 -10.71
N SER A 43 3.14 36.22 -10.94
CA SER A 43 4.55 36.49 -11.18
C SER A 43 5.36 36.44 -9.88
N GLY A 44 5.71 35.22 -9.44
CA GLY A 44 6.85 34.95 -8.56
C GLY A 44 8.00 34.35 -9.39
N SER A 45 9.24 34.64 -9.03
CA SER A 45 10.43 34.17 -9.76
C SER A 45 10.44 32.64 -9.90
N SER A 46 10.02 32.18 -11.08
CA SER A 46 10.02 30.78 -11.47
C SER A 46 11.44 30.25 -11.51
N VAL A 47 11.79 29.35 -10.59
CA VAL A 47 12.75 28.31 -10.92
C VAL A 47 12.08 27.51 -12.03
N SER A 48 12.48 27.75 -13.27
CA SER A 48 12.01 26.98 -14.42
C SER A 48 12.28 25.50 -14.11
N PRO A 49 11.27 24.61 -14.03
CA PRO A 49 11.55 23.21 -14.13
C PRO A 49 12.16 23.02 -15.53
N ASP A 50 13.38 22.51 -15.59
CA ASP A 50 14.11 22.26 -16.84
C ASP A 50 13.17 21.66 -17.89
N SER A 51 12.82 22.47 -18.89
CA SER A 51 12.00 22.10 -20.03
C SER A 51 12.80 21.32 -21.09
N ASP A 52 14.02 20.89 -20.75
CA ASP A 52 14.96 20.18 -21.62
C ASP A 52 15.36 18.82 -21.04
N ALA A 53 14.41 17.89 -20.94
CA ALA A 53 14.73 16.46 -21.02
C ALA A 53 13.48 15.62 -21.33
N SER A 54 13.20 15.41 -22.61
CA SER A 54 12.50 14.20 -23.09
C SER A 54 13.36 12.93 -22.90
N GLY A 55 14.41 12.99 -22.08
CA GLY A 55 15.24 11.87 -21.71
C GLY A 55 14.43 10.91 -20.86
N VAL A 56 14.29 9.67 -21.35
CA VAL A 56 13.74 8.56 -20.59
C VAL A 56 14.53 8.46 -19.27
N THR A 57 13.94 8.91 -18.17
CA THR A 57 14.56 8.81 -16.85
C THR A 57 14.67 7.32 -16.50
N THR A 58 15.89 6.82 -16.41
CA THR A 58 16.13 5.42 -16.06
C THR A 58 15.84 5.23 -14.57
N ILE A 59 14.84 4.39 -14.25
CA ILE A 59 14.52 4.01 -12.88
C ILE A 59 15.38 2.80 -12.50
N TYR A 60 16.16 2.91 -11.43
CA TYR A 60 16.99 1.82 -10.94
C TYR A 60 16.21 0.93 -9.98
N ASN A 61 16.12 -0.37 -10.29
CA ASN A 61 15.46 -1.36 -9.44
C ASN A 61 16.49 -1.93 -8.46
N ILE A 62 16.16 -1.91 -7.17
CA ILE A 62 17.00 -2.41 -6.09
C ILE A 62 16.22 -3.48 -5.34
N TYR A 63 16.80 -4.65 -5.16
CA TYR A 63 16.14 -5.83 -4.60
C TYR A 63 16.62 -6.13 -3.19
N ILE A 64 15.68 -6.46 -2.30
CA ILE A 64 15.91 -6.76 -0.89
C ILE A 64 15.28 -8.12 -0.56
N ASP A 65 16.09 -9.08 -0.12
CA ASP A 65 15.65 -10.40 0.36
C ASP A 65 16.46 -10.75 1.61
N ALA A 66 15.81 -10.82 2.78
CA ALA A 66 16.46 -11.12 4.05
C ALA A 66 17.19 -12.50 4.04
N SER A 67 16.75 -13.41 3.15
CA SER A 67 17.34 -14.72 2.92
C SER A 67 18.47 -14.74 1.88
N ALA A 68 18.77 -13.61 1.22
CA ALA A 68 19.84 -13.52 0.24
C ALA A 68 21.21 -13.82 0.84
N LYS A 69 22.12 -14.33 -0.01
CA LYS A 69 23.53 -14.50 0.35
C LYS A 69 24.20 -13.14 0.48
N ALA A 70 25.15 -13.03 1.40
CA ALA A 70 25.96 -11.82 1.53
C ALA A 70 26.74 -11.54 0.23
N GLY A 71 26.93 -10.26 -0.09
CA GLY A 71 27.81 -9.81 -1.18
C GLY A 71 27.16 -9.60 -2.55
N GLY A 72 25.84 -9.78 -2.70
CA GLY A 72 25.14 -9.39 -3.94
C GLY A 72 25.16 -7.88 -4.17
N ASP A 73 25.05 -7.40 -5.42
CA ASP A 73 25.06 -5.97 -5.78
C ASP A 73 23.70 -5.26 -5.56
N GLY A 74 22.62 -6.01 -5.32
CA GLY A 74 21.27 -5.49 -5.12
C GLY A 74 20.52 -5.11 -6.39
N LEU A 75 21.11 -5.27 -7.58
CA LEU A 75 20.53 -4.77 -8.84
C LEU A 75 19.70 -5.82 -9.59
N THR A 76 19.77 -7.08 -9.18
CA THR A 76 18.90 -8.15 -9.64
C THR A 76 18.31 -8.92 -8.45
N PRO A 77 17.22 -9.69 -8.66
CA PRO A 77 16.66 -10.55 -7.61
C PRO A 77 17.68 -11.56 -7.03
N GLU A 78 18.57 -12.09 -7.86
CA GLU A 78 19.59 -13.08 -7.48
C GLU A 78 20.72 -12.47 -6.66
N THR A 79 20.94 -11.16 -6.79
CA THR A 79 21.97 -10.40 -6.11
C THR A 79 21.40 -9.49 -5.03
N ALA A 80 20.16 -9.71 -4.59
CA ALA A 80 19.46 -8.89 -3.61
C ALA A 80 20.28 -8.63 -2.34
N LYS A 81 20.07 -7.45 -1.74
CA LYS A 81 20.62 -7.09 -0.43
C LYS A 81 19.79 -7.69 0.69
N ARG A 82 20.40 -7.91 1.86
CA ARG A 82 19.71 -8.54 2.99
C ARG A 82 18.90 -7.55 3.82
N THR A 83 19.31 -6.29 3.83
CA THR A 83 18.70 -5.25 4.66
C THR A 83 18.36 -4.01 3.84
N ILE A 84 17.44 -3.20 4.37
CA ILE A 84 17.09 -1.88 3.82
C ILE A 84 18.33 -0.98 3.76
N GLN A 85 19.17 -0.99 4.79
CA GLN A 85 20.38 -0.17 4.83
C GLN A 85 21.40 -0.57 3.76
N GLU A 86 21.61 -1.87 3.54
CA GLU A 86 22.50 -2.35 2.47
C GLU A 86 22.00 -1.94 1.09
N ALA A 87 20.70 -2.03 0.85
CA ALA A 87 20.05 -1.61 -0.39
C ALA A 87 20.14 -0.10 -0.59
N TRP A 88 19.97 0.68 0.48
CA TRP A 88 20.11 2.12 0.43
C TRP A 88 21.54 2.55 0.08
N ASN A 89 22.55 1.88 0.66
CA ASN A 89 23.95 2.15 0.32
C ASN A 89 24.24 1.92 -1.17
N VAL A 90 23.55 0.96 -1.82
CA VAL A 90 23.63 0.79 -3.29
C VAL A 90 22.96 1.95 -4.01
N ALA A 91 21.75 2.36 -3.58
CA ALA A 91 21.03 3.47 -4.18
C ALA A 91 21.86 4.76 -4.22
N LEU A 92 22.59 5.06 -3.14
CA LEU A 92 23.48 6.23 -3.06
C LEU A 92 24.62 6.24 -4.07
N THR A 93 24.95 5.11 -4.71
CA THR A 93 25.96 5.04 -5.78
C THR A 93 25.40 5.24 -7.19
N LEU A 94 24.07 5.35 -7.30
CA LEU A 94 23.35 5.47 -8.57
C LEU A 94 22.80 6.90 -8.72
N PRO A 95 22.54 7.38 -9.95
CA PRO A 95 22.06 8.75 -10.17
C PRO A 95 20.58 8.97 -9.81
N GLY A 96 19.82 7.90 -9.54
CA GLY A 96 18.39 7.95 -9.28
C GLY A 96 17.54 8.22 -10.52
N PRO A 97 16.20 8.12 -10.41
CA PRO A 97 15.41 7.69 -9.25
C PRO A 97 15.49 6.17 -8.99
N TYR A 98 15.07 5.75 -7.80
CA TYR A 98 15.14 4.36 -7.34
C TYR A 98 13.75 3.74 -7.18
N ARG A 99 13.69 2.41 -7.24
CA ARG A 99 12.55 1.59 -6.86
C ARG A 99 13.05 0.38 -6.09
N PHE A 100 12.54 0.20 -4.88
CA PHE A 100 12.91 -0.90 -3.99
C PHE A 100 11.89 -2.02 -4.08
N HIS A 101 12.36 -3.24 -4.27
CA HIS A 101 11.55 -4.46 -4.32
C HIS A 101 11.91 -5.34 -3.13
N LEU A 102 10.92 -5.62 -2.29
CA LEU A 102 11.09 -6.44 -1.09
C LEU A 102 10.47 -7.81 -1.31
N ALA A 103 11.27 -8.85 -1.08
CA ALA A 103 10.78 -10.22 -0.98
C ALA A 103 9.83 -10.39 0.22
N PRO A 104 9.15 -11.54 0.35
CA PRO A 104 8.50 -11.91 1.59
C PRO A 104 9.50 -11.93 2.76
N GLY A 105 9.16 -11.30 3.87
CA GLY A 105 10.00 -11.20 5.06
C GLY A 105 9.64 -10.01 5.93
N THR A 106 10.27 -9.97 7.11
CA THR A 106 10.23 -8.81 8.01
C THR A 106 11.54 -8.04 7.87
N TYR A 107 11.42 -6.74 7.66
CA TYR A 107 12.52 -5.82 7.45
C TYR A 107 12.49 -4.71 8.49
N TYR A 108 13.67 -4.31 8.91
CA TYR A 108 13.85 -3.33 9.97
C TYR A 108 14.41 -2.05 9.39
N GLY A 109 13.79 -0.91 9.73
CA GLY A 109 14.26 0.39 9.30
C GLY A 109 13.42 1.55 9.81
N CYS A 110 14.09 2.67 10.07
CA CYS A 110 13.52 3.99 10.31
C CYS A 110 14.19 5.01 9.40
N LEU A 111 13.54 6.15 9.19
CA LEU A 111 13.99 7.19 8.26
C LEU A 111 14.30 6.62 6.87
N ILE A 112 13.44 5.71 6.43
CA ILE A 112 13.55 5.08 5.13
C ILE A 112 13.36 6.17 4.06
N PRO A 113 14.27 6.26 3.10
CA PRO A 113 14.27 7.34 2.13
C PRO A 113 13.04 7.31 1.24
N THR A 114 12.57 8.51 0.89
CA THR A 114 11.45 8.73 -0.03
C THR A 114 11.75 8.15 -1.41
N SER A 115 11.02 7.11 -1.79
CA SER A 115 11.18 6.41 -3.06
C SER A 115 9.92 5.57 -3.34
N GLU A 116 9.94 4.75 -4.39
CA GLU A 116 8.92 3.73 -4.60
C GLU A 116 9.36 2.42 -3.93
N TRP A 117 8.54 1.91 -3.00
CA TRP A 117 8.78 0.66 -2.27
C TRP A 117 7.66 -0.32 -2.58
N ILE A 118 8.02 -1.52 -3.05
CA ILE A 118 7.09 -2.54 -3.52
C ILE A 118 7.38 -3.84 -2.79
N GLY A 119 6.46 -4.27 -1.94
CA GLY A 119 6.51 -5.57 -1.28
C GLY A 119 5.83 -6.68 -2.07
N SER A 120 5.81 -7.86 -1.46
CA SER A 120 5.20 -9.07 -2.02
C SER A 120 3.76 -9.29 -1.54
N GLY A 121 3.20 -8.36 -0.76
CA GLY A 121 1.85 -8.37 -0.19
C GLY A 121 1.87 -7.89 1.28
N PRO A 122 0.77 -7.28 1.77
CA PRO A 122 0.71 -6.75 3.13
C PRO A 122 0.95 -7.82 4.20
N ASP A 123 0.44 -9.04 4.03
CA ASP A 123 0.61 -10.10 5.04
C ASP A 123 1.95 -10.84 4.97
N VAL A 124 2.81 -10.51 3.99
CA VAL A 124 4.04 -11.26 3.71
C VAL A 124 5.30 -10.42 3.72
N THR A 125 5.19 -9.13 3.41
CA THR A 125 6.30 -8.18 3.46
C THR A 125 5.98 -7.12 4.50
N VAL A 126 6.70 -7.15 5.62
CA VAL A 126 6.49 -6.25 6.76
C VAL A 126 7.72 -5.37 6.93
N ILE A 127 7.52 -4.06 7.00
CA ILE A 127 8.52 -3.10 7.47
C ILE A 127 8.12 -2.68 8.88
N THR A 128 9.06 -2.73 9.82
CA THR A 128 8.82 -2.35 11.21
C THR A 128 10.04 -1.66 11.81
N PRO A 129 9.85 -0.68 12.72
CA PRO A 129 10.95 -0.09 13.46
C PRO A 129 11.48 -1.01 14.57
N GLU A 130 10.71 -2.04 14.99
CA GLU A 130 11.08 -2.95 16.07
C GLU A 130 12.18 -3.93 15.68
N GLY A 131 13.29 -4.00 16.40
CA GLY A 131 14.17 -5.17 16.38
C GLY A 131 15.09 -5.21 17.59
N ASP A 132 15.43 -6.41 18.08
CA ASP A 132 16.37 -6.65 19.20
C ASP A 132 17.78 -6.05 18.99
N ASN A 133 18.05 -5.51 17.80
CA ASN A 133 19.24 -4.77 17.43
C ASN A 133 19.01 -3.25 17.37
N ALA A 134 18.02 -2.72 18.09
CA ALA A 134 17.97 -1.30 18.46
C ALA A 134 19.22 -0.99 19.30
N TYR A 135 20.34 -0.80 18.61
CA TYR A 135 21.63 -0.50 19.22
C TYR A 135 21.42 0.73 20.12
N PRO A 136 21.84 0.66 21.41
CA PRO A 136 21.78 1.83 22.26
C PRO A 136 22.55 2.96 21.57
N VAL A 137 21.85 4.07 21.33
CA VAL A 137 22.42 5.26 20.70
C VAL A 137 23.53 5.78 21.61
N THR A 138 24.78 5.45 21.31
CA THR A 138 25.93 6.04 22.01
C THR A 138 26.23 7.38 21.34
N ASN A 139 25.98 8.49 22.05
CA ASN A 139 26.33 9.90 21.77
C ASN A 139 27.28 10.18 20.58
N GLY A 140 26.76 9.99 19.38
CA GLY A 140 27.40 10.24 18.09
C GLY A 140 26.30 10.11 17.03
N SER A 141 26.37 10.94 15.98
CA SER A 141 25.34 10.99 14.93
C SER A 141 24.92 9.58 14.53
N PRO A 142 23.64 9.19 14.72
CA PRO A 142 23.23 7.82 14.55
C PRO A 142 23.49 7.39 13.10
N PRO A 143 24.13 6.23 12.86
CA PRO A 143 24.15 5.67 11.52
C PRO A 143 22.71 5.49 11.05
N LEU A 144 22.44 5.86 9.78
CA LEU A 144 21.19 5.53 9.10
C LEU A 144 20.88 4.04 9.40
N GLY A 145 19.76 3.77 10.06
CA GLY A 145 19.33 2.42 10.43
C GLY A 145 19.09 2.15 11.92
N THR A 146 19.47 3.03 12.85
CA THR A 146 18.99 2.91 14.24
C THR A 146 17.69 3.69 14.40
N CYS A 147 16.60 2.99 14.68
CA CYS A 147 15.35 3.57 15.17
C CYS A 147 15.58 4.14 16.57
N GLY A 148 16.14 5.34 16.63
CA GLY A 148 16.32 6.10 17.87
C GLY A 148 15.17 7.06 18.14
N VAL A 149 15.25 7.72 19.28
CA VAL A 149 14.53 8.98 19.50
C VAL A 149 15.31 10.12 18.85
N ASP A 150 14.61 11.10 18.28
CA ASP A 150 15.23 12.37 17.93
C ASP A 150 15.77 13.01 19.21
N SER A 151 17.06 13.37 19.20
CA SER A 151 17.72 13.98 20.35
C SER A 151 17.12 15.33 20.76
N GLU A 152 16.34 15.97 19.89
CA GLU A 152 15.73 17.27 20.18
C GLU A 152 14.32 17.18 20.76
N SER A 153 13.54 16.14 20.44
CA SER A 153 12.12 16.05 20.81
C SER A 153 11.74 14.83 21.63
N ASP A 154 12.67 13.91 21.91
CA ASP A 154 12.38 12.58 22.48
C ASP A 154 11.35 11.79 21.66
N SER A 155 11.08 12.23 20.42
CA SER A 155 10.10 11.64 19.52
C SER A 155 10.67 10.37 18.90
N PRO A 156 9.91 9.26 18.84
CA PRO A 156 10.30 8.14 18.01
C PRO A 156 10.35 8.59 16.56
N LEU A 157 11.46 8.27 15.89
CA LEU A 157 11.63 8.60 14.48
C LEU A 157 10.58 7.85 13.63
N PRO A 158 9.99 8.51 12.62
CA PRO A 158 9.04 7.86 11.73
C PRO A 158 9.73 6.77 10.89
N VAL A 159 8.96 5.77 10.46
CA VAL A 159 9.47 4.77 9.51
C VAL A 159 9.84 5.46 8.20
N PHE A 160 8.99 6.38 7.73
CA PHE A 160 9.25 7.21 6.56
C PHE A 160 9.14 8.70 6.91
N HIS A 161 10.17 9.46 6.57
CA HIS A 161 10.15 10.93 6.65
C HIS A 161 10.19 11.51 5.23
N VAL A 162 9.09 12.10 4.82
CA VAL A 162 8.87 12.61 3.46
C VAL A 162 8.93 14.12 3.48
N ARG A 163 10.03 14.69 2.96
CA ARG A 163 10.20 16.15 2.79
C ARG A 163 10.38 16.49 1.32
N TRP A 164 9.50 17.33 0.76
CA TRP A 164 9.60 17.84 -0.63
C TRP A 164 9.72 16.76 -1.71
N ARG A 165 9.23 15.55 -1.45
CA ARG A 165 9.46 14.37 -2.28
C ARG A 165 8.23 13.47 -2.32
N ASN A 166 8.31 12.50 -3.23
CA ASN A 166 7.26 11.52 -3.43
C ASN A 166 7.62 10.21 -2.71
N LEU A 167 6.69 9.70 -1.93
CA LEU A 167 6.71 8.36 -1.37
C LEU A 167 5.60 7.55 -2.05
N THR A 168 5.94 6.37 -2.56
CA THR A 168 4.95 5.41 -3.07
C THR A 168 5.20 4.07 -2.44
N LEU A 169 4.20 3.54 -1.76
CA LEU A 169 4.23 2.26 -1.06
C LEU A 169 3.21 1.33 -1.70
N LYS A 170 3.65 0.12 -2.03
CA LYS A 170 2.81 -0.89 -2.69
C LYS A 170 2.97 -2.26 -2.06
N ASN A 171 1.87 -2.97 -1.88
CA ASN A 171 1.85 -4.40 -1.53
C ASN A 171 2.71 -4.74 -0.30
N LEU A 172 2.59 -3.99 0.79
CA LEU A 172 3.41 -4.22 2.00
C LEU A 172 2.67 -3.78 3.26
N GLN A 173 3.11 -4.26 4.41
CA GLN A 173 2.67 -3.79 5.71
C GLN A 173 3.75 -2.90 6.32
N ILE A 174 3.32 -1.82 6.97
CA ILE A 174 4.14 -1.04 7.89
C ILE A 174 3.51 -1.17 9.26
N LYS A 175 4.29 -1.70 10.20
CA LYS A 175 3.84 -1.95 11.56
C LYS A 175 4.59 -1.05 12.53
N GLY A 176 3.86 -0.26 13.32
CA GLY A 176 4.38 0.56 14.40
C GLY A 176 4.76 -0.23 15.64
N TYR A 177 5.42 0.45 16.58
CA TYR A 177 5.81 -0.11 17.88
C TYR A 177 4.80 0.26 18.98
N SER A 178 4.87 -0.33 20.17
CA SER A 178 3.89 -0.11 21.26
C SER A 178 4.24 0.99 22.26
N ASP A 179 5.40 1.63 22.16
CA ASP A 179 5.93 2.48 23.25
C ASP A 179 6.22 3.94 22.86
N ALA A 180 5.49 4.53 21.90
CA ALA A 180 5.51 5.98 21.76
C ALA A 180 4.78 6.63 22.94
N THR A 181 5.41 6.72 24.10
CA THR A 181 4.78 7.35 25.25
C THR A 181 4.61 8.86 24.98
N ASN A 182 3.36 9.27 24.75
CA ASN A 182 2.84 10.65 24.79
C ASN A 182 3.40 11.68 23.79
N ASP A 183 4.20 11.29 22.80
CA ASP A 183 4.64 12.26 21.79
C ASP A 183 3.48 12.62 20.84
N PRO A 184 3.05 13.91 20.80
CA PRO A 184 1.99 14.36 19.91
C PRO A 184 2.35 14.33 18.43
N TYR A 185 3.59 13.98 18.04
CA TYR A 185 4.07 13.96 16.66
C TYR A 185 4.54 12.57 16.18
N ALA A 186 4.42 11.53 17.01
CA ALA A 186 4.85 10.19 16.65
C ALA A 186 4.02 9.61 15.49
N ALA A 187 4.61 9.47 14.30
CA ALA A 187 3.92 8.98 13.11
C ALA A 187 4.66 7.84 12.41
N LEU A 188 3.95 6.92 11.76
CA LEU A 188 4.61 5.95 10.87
C LEU A 188 5.16 6.63 9.62
N ILE A 189 4.36 7.52 9.04
CA ILE A 189 4.72 8.32 7.88
C ILE A 189 4.58 9.79 8.28
N MET A 190 5.72 10.46 8.42
CA MET A 190 5.80 11.91 8.59
C MET A 190 5.92 12.53 7.20
N ALA A 191 4.89 13.25 6.76
CA ALA A 191 4.87 14.00 5.51
C ALA A 191 4.97 15.50 5.83
N GLU A 192 6.00 16.16 5.34
CA GLU A 192 6.21 17.57 5.58
C GLU A 192 6.37 18.32 4.26
N TYR A 193 5.89 19.57 4.26
CA TYR A 193 5.88 20.44 3.07
C TYR A 193 5.05 19.82 1.94
N SER A 194 5.31 20.14 0.67
CA SER A 194 4.62 19.59 -0.51
C SER A 194 4.89 18.09 -0.79
N ALA A 195 4.87 17.26 0.25
CA ALA A 195 5.09 15.83 0.16
C ALA A 195 3.91 15.12 -0.52
N GLN A 196 4.22 14.14 -1.37
CA GLN A 196 3.20 13.27 -1.96
C GLN A 196 3.34 11.86 -1.43
N VAL A 197 2.32 11.38 -0.74
CA VAL A 197 2.27 10.02 -0.19
C VAL A 197 1.24 9.23 -0.97
N ARG A 198 1.65 8.08 -1.53
CA ARG A 198 0.77 7.15 -2.24
C ARG A 198 0.84 5.77 -1.62
N LEU A 199 -0.28 5.28 -1.14
CA LEU A 199 -0.45 3.93 -0.61
C LEU A 199 -1.35 3.13 -1.56
N GLN A 200 -0.90 1.94 -1.95
CA GLN A 200 -1.69 1.02 -2.77
C GLN A 200 -1.49 -0.41 -2.26
N ASN A 201 -2.54 -1.07 -1.76
CA ASN A 201 -2.42 -2.41 -1.16
C ASN A 201 -1.46 -2.41 0.04
N VAL A 202 -1.55 -1.37 0.86
CA VAL A 202 -0.70 -1.18 2.05
C VAL A 202 -1.53 -1.41 3.31
N TRP A 203 -0.94 -2.10 4.29
CA TRP A 203 -1.49 -2.17 5.64
C TRP A 203 -0.62 -1.34 6.58
N LEU A 204 -1.14 -0.21 7.04
CA LEU A 204 -0.56 0.53 8.16
C LEU A 204 -1.19 0.00 9.45
N GLN A 205 -0.37 -0.48 10.38
CA GLN A 205 -0.82 -1.01 11.67
C GLN A 205 -0.12 -0.28 12.82
N GLY A 206 -0.90 0.27 13.75
CA GLY A 206 -0.44 0.93 14.97
C GLY A 206 -1.05 0.35 16.25
N ASP A 207 -0.90 1.06 17.35
CA ASP A 207 -1.30 0.70 18.73
C ASP A 207 -2.02 1.84 19.49
N LYS A 208 -2.49 2.86 18.78
CA LYS A 208 -3.07 4.14 19.25
C LYS A 208 -2.10 5.11 19.90
N SER A 209 -0.81 4.81 19.95
CA SER A 209 0.19 5.79 20.37
C SER A 209 0.75 6.63 19.20
N TYR A 210 0.48 6.21 17.96
CA TYR A 210 0.95 6.87 16.73
C TYR A 210 -0.16 7.47 15.87
N TYR A 211 0.24 8.40 15.02
CA TYR A 211 -0.44 8.72 13.77
C TYR A 211 -0.03 7.72 12.68
N GLY A 212 -0.97 7.33 11.82
CA GLY A 212 -0.62 6.53 10.64
C GLY A 212 0.16 7.38 9.65
N ILE A 213 -0.48 8.43 9.15
CA ILE A 213 0.14 9.49 8.35
C ILE A 213 -0.06 10.81 9.10
N TYR A 214 1.04 11.50 9.39
CA TYR A 214 1.02 12.85 9.93
C TYR A 214 1.55 13.79 8.86
N GLU A 215 0.69 14.65 8.34
CA GLU A 215 1.06 15.70 7.41
C GLU A 215 1.19 17.01 8.17
N SER A 216 2.40 17.58 8.17
CA SER A 216 2.67 18.89 8.77
C SER A 216 3.14 19.87 7.71
N CYS A 217 2.41 20.97 7.64
CA CYS A 217 2.84 22.15 6.95
C CYS A 217 3.27 23.22 7.94
N VAL A 218 4.58 23.40 8.12
CA VAL A 218 5.15 24.43 8.99
C VAL A 218 5.52 25.72 8.25
N ASP A 219 5.63 25.69 6.93
CA ASP A 219 6.10 26.81 6.12
C ASP A 219 5.04 27.35 5.14
N TYR A 220 5.27 28.55 4.61
CA TYR A 220 4.36 29.20 3.66
C TYR A 220 4.25 28.52 2.29
N ASP A 221 5.14 27.57 1.99
CA ASP A 221 5.31 26.95 0.67
C ASP A 221 4.82 25.48 0.59
N CYS A 222 3.89 25.05 1.44
CA CYS A 222 3.39 23.66 1.40
C CYS A 222 2.34 23.40 0.31
N ASP A 223 2.32 24.19 -0.76
CA ASP A 223 1.40 24.02 -1.87
C ASP A 223 1.54 22.62 -2.45
N GLY A 224 0.48 21.81 -2.34
CA GLY A 224 0.36 20.53 -3.03
C GLY A 224 0.79 19.28 -2.26
N SER A 225 0.63 19.25 -0.93
CA SER A 225 0.64 17.98 -0.19
C SER A 225 -0.50 17.08 -0.68
N LEU A 226 -0.17 15.87 -1.14
CA LEU A 226 -1.16 14.95 -1.71
C LEU A 226 -1.03 13.59 -1.04
N ILE A 227 -2.11 13.17 -0.38
CA ILE A 227 -2.19 11.86 0.27
C ILE A 227 -3.20 11.02 -0.52
N TRP A 228 -2.71 9.98 -1.19
CA TRP A 228 -3.54 9.00 -1.88
C TRP A 228 -3.47 7.67 -1.15
N VAL A 229 -4.63 7.14 -0.78
CA VAL A 229 -4.80 5.85 -0.12
C VAL A 229 -5.78 5.03 -0.93
N GLU A 230 -5.28 3.98 -1.57
CA GLU A 230 -6.07 3.08 -2.40
C GLU A 230 -5.90 1.66 -1.92
N ASN A 231 -6.99 0.90 -1.81
CA ASN A 231 -6.96 -0.52 -1.48
C ASN A 231 -6.08 -0.79 -0.26
N SER A 232 -6.20 0.01 0.80
CA SER A 232 -5.27 -0.04 1.93
C SER A 232 -6.02 -0.15 3.25
N ILE A 233 -5.35 -0.66 4.28
CA ILE A 233 -5.86 -0.76 5.64
C ILE A 233 -5.10 0.23 6.53
N ILE A 234 -5.82 1.04 7.29
CA ILE A 234 -5.27 1.91 8.33
C ILE A 234 -5.89 1.51 9.66
N ASP A 235 -5.11 0.78 10.47
CA ASP A 235 -5.58 0.04 11.64
C ASP A 235 -4.91 0.51 12.93
N GLY A 236 -5.74 0.90 13.91
CA GLY A 236 -5.32 1.03 15.30
C GLY A 236 -4.46 2.26 15.60
N PHE A 237 -4.70 3.42 14.98
CA PHE A 237 -3.97 4.66 15.28
C PHE A 237 -4.71 5.60 16.21
N LYS A 238 -3.99 6.56 16.80
CA LYS A 238 -4.58 7.75 17.43
C LYS A 238 -5.36 8.51 16.37
N THR A 239 -4.66 8.87 15.29
CA THR A 239 -5.32 9.32 14.07
C THR A 239 -4.73 8.59 12.87
N GLY A 240 -5.59 7.96 12.06
CA GLY A 240 -5.15 7.23 10.87
C GLY A 240 -4.44 8.14 9.87
N ILE A 241 -5.10 9.22 9.44
CA ILE A 241 -4.51 10.30 8.64
C ILE A 241 -4.81 11.62 9.34
N TYR A 242 -3.77 12.35 9.72
CA TYR A 242 -3.87 13.68 10.32
C TYR A 242 -3.21 14.69 9.41
N THR A 243 -3.91 15.77 9.10
CA THR A 243 -3.34 16.94 8.41
C THR A 243 -3.36 18.13 9.36
N GLU A 244 -2.20 18.72 9.60
CA GLU A 244 -2.08 19.86 10.49
C GLU A 244 -2.61 21.13 9.80
N LYS A 245 -3.42 21.91 10.52
CA LYS A 245 -3.90 23.20 10.03
C LYS A 245 -2.96 24.31 10.46
N TYR A 246 -2.39 24.99 9.47
CA TYR A 246 -1.79 26.29 9.71
C TYR A 246 -2.85 27.40 9.62
N MET A 247 -2.87 28.30 10.62
CA MET A 247 -3.85 29.39 10.76
C MET A 247 -3.65 30.54 9.75
N ASN A 248 -2.96 30.30 8.64
CA ASN A 248 -2.66 31.33 7.67
C ASN A 248 -3.84 31.46 6.68
N PRO A 249 -4.32 32.67 6.35
CA PRO A 249 -5.44 32.89 5.42
C PRO A 249 -5.20 32.48 3.95
N PHE A 250 -4.07 31.84 3.62
CA PHE A 250 -3.80 31.36 2.27
C PHE A 250 -4.60 30.07 1.97
N PRO A 251 -5.00 29.85 0.71
CA PRO A 251 -5.88 28.75 0.34
C PRO A 251 -5.22 27.39 0.69
N PRO A 252 -5.84 26.55 1.52
CA PRO A 252 -5.26 25.29 1.99
C PRO A 252 -4.83 24.33 0.88
N HIS A 253 -3.81 23.54 1.19
CA HIS A 253 -2.95 22.91 0.20
C HIS A 253 -2.96 21.38 0.21
N THR A 254 -3.52 20.75 1.24
CA THR A 254 -3.51 19.28 1.37
C THR A 254 -4.79 18.69 0.79
N HIS A 255 -4.63 17.68 -0.09
CA HIS A 255 -5.75 16.87 -0.58
C HIS A 255 -5.58 15.41 -0.18
N ILE A 256 -6.59 14.88 0.50
CA ILE A 256 -6.69 13.46 0.79
C ILE A 256 -7.61 12.82 -0.25
N THR A 257 -7.12 11.80 -0.94
CA THR A 257 -7.94 10.89 -1.73
C THR A 257 -7.87 9.51 -1.13
N ALA A 258 -8.95 9.07 -0.50
CA ALA A 258 -9.09 7.73 0.03
C ALA A 258 -10.14 6.96 -0.77
N THR A 259 -9.73 5.88 -1.43
CA THR A 259 -10.60 5.03 -2.23
C THR A 259 -10.46 3.57 -1.87
N ASN A 260 -11.57 2.83 -1.80
CA ASN A 260 -11.55 1.37 -1.67
C ASN A 260 -10.68 0.91 -0.47
N SER A 261 -10.68 1.66 0.63
CA SER A 261 -9.80 1.43 1.77
C SER A 261 -10.59 1.15 3.04
N ILE A 262 -9.93 0.58 4.05
CA ILE A 262 -10.52 0.25 5.35
C ILE A 262 -9.81 1.06 6.43
N PHE A 263 -10.58 1.81 7.19
CA PHE A 263 -10.11 2.54 8.37
C PHE A 263 -10.73 1.91 9.60
N VAL A 264 -9.91 1.27 10.42
CA VAL A 264 -10.39 0.37 11.47
C VAL A 264 -9.72 0.65 12.81
N ASN A 265 -10.51 0.62 13.89
CA ASN A 265 -10.05 0.71 15.28
C ASN A 265 -9.23 1.98 15.62
N ASN A 266 -9.36 3.06 14.86
CA ASN A 266 -8.66 4.31 15.15
C ASN A 266 -9.43 5.15 16.18
N GLU A 267 -8.75 6.00 16.96
CA GLU A 267 -9.47 7.03 17.71
C GLU A 267 -10.09 8.04 16.72
N ILE A 268 -9.33 8.51 15.74
CA ILE A 268 -9.84 9.27 14.60
C ILE A 268 -9.36 8.59 13.30
N ALA A 269 -10.24 8.19 12.39
CA ALA A 269 -9.78 7.56 11.16
C ALA A 269 -9.13 8.57 10.20
N ILE A 270 -9.81 9.69 9.92
CA ILE A 270 -9.24 10.82 9.17
C ILE A 270 -9.59 12.11 9.89
N ASP A 271 -8.55 12.88 10.21
CA ASP A 271 -8.62 14.25 10.70
C ASP A 271 -8.05 15.18 9.62
N ASP A 272 -8.94 15.79 8.84
CA ASP A 272 -8.54 16.71 7.78
C ASP A 272 -8.80 18.15 8.21
N LEU A 273 -7.77 18.79 8.79
CA LEU A 273 -7.88 20.18 9.20
C LEU A 273 -7.69 21.15 8.02
N ASN A 274 -7.51 20.65 6.79
CA ASN A 274 -7.36 21.42 5.55
C ASN A 274 -8.68 21.47 4.74
N TYR A 275 -9.04 22.65 4.20
CA TYR A 275 -10.43 22.93 3.76
C TYR A 275 -10.85 22.46 2.35
N TRP A 276 -10.08 21.64 1.62
CA TRP A 276 -10.25 21.56 0.16
C TRP A 276 -10.31 20.17 -0.44
N ASN A 277 -11.47 19.88 -1.06
CA ASN A 277 -11.67 18.90 -2.13
C ASN A 277 -11.10 17.49 -1.87
N SER A 278 -10.95 17.10 -0.61
CA SER A 278 -10.61 15.72 -0.27
C SER A 278 -11.73 14.79 -0.77
N VAL A 279 -11.32 13.67 -1.34
CA VAL A 279 -12.16 12.69 -2.02
C VAL A 279 -12.16 11.42 -1.20
N ILE A 280 -13.29 11.11 -0.56
CA ILE A 280 -13.44 9.93 0.29
C ILE A 280 -14.55 9.08 -0.30
N ARG A 281 -14.20 7.96 -0.96
CA ARG A 281 -15.20 7.12 -1.63
C ARG A 281 -14.94 5.62 -1.52
N ASN A 282 -16.02 4.83 -1.52
CA ASN A 282 -15.95 3.37 -1.48
C ASN A 282 -15.12 2.81 -0.31
N ASN A 283 -15.01 3.53 0.81
CA ASN A 283 -14.25 3.08 1.97
C ASN A 283 -15.16 2.43 3.02
N ILE A 284 -14.55 1.65 3.91
CA ILE A 284 -15.21 1.11 5.10
C ILE A 284 -14.54 1.74 6.33
N PHE A 285 -15.36 2.39 7.17
CA PHE A 285 -14.94 2.90 8.47
C PHE A 285 -15.57 2.04 9.55
N ILE A 286 -14.76 1.33 10.34
CA ILE A 286 -15.25 0.36 11.32
C ILE A 286 -14.58 0.48 12.70
N GLY A 287 -15.36 0.56 13.76
CA GLY A 287 -14.84 0.53 15.13
C GLY A 287 -14.00 1.74 15.53
N ASN A 288 -14.11 2.86 14.83
CA ASN A 288 -13.39 4.10 15.16
C ASN A 288 -14.15 4.92 16.21
N ASP A 289 -13.45 5.71 17.03
CA ASP A 289 -14.14 6.66 17.92
C ASP A 289 -14.76 7.81 17.11
N ILE A 290 -14.07 8.27 16.06
CA ILE A 290 -14.55 9.22 15.06
C ILE A 290 -14.09 8.72 13.69
N ALA A 291 -15.02 8.48 12.75
CA ALA A 291 -14.64 8.05 11.40
C ALA A 291 -14.04 9.23 10.60
N LEU A 292 -14.76 10.33 10.50
CA LEU A 292 -14.26 11.55 9.86
C LEU A 292 -14.39 12.76 10.77
N TYR A 293 -13.28 13.45 10.99
CA TYR A 293 -13.20 14.69 11.74
C TYR A 293 -12.84 15.83 10.80
N TRP A 294 -13.63 16.90 10.85
CA TRP A 294 -13.42 18.18 10.17
C TRP A 294 -13.53 18.21 8.62
N MET A 295 -14.47 19.06 8.13
CA MET A 295 -14.54 19.71 6.80
C MET A 295 -15.25 19.01 5.61
N LYS A 296 -15.14 19.65 4.43
CA LYS A 296 -15.89 19.42 3.20
C LYS A 296 -15.20 18.36 2.34
N TRP A 297 -15.86 17.24 2.18
CA TRP A 297 -15.36 16.14 1.35
C TRP A 297 -16.29 15.89 0.18
N GLN A 298 -15.72 15.43 -0.94
CA GLN A 298 -16.50 14.65 -1.90
C GLN A 298 -16.65 13.25 -1.34
N PHE A 299 -17.83 12.98 -0.82
CA PHE A 299 -18.13 11.79 -0.06
C PHE A 299 -19.14 10.91 -0.80
N ASP A 300 -18.77 9.66 -1.07
CA ASP A 300 -19.55 8.79 -1.96
C ASP A 300 -19.38 7.29 -1.63
N HIS A 301 -20.47 6.54 -1.47
CA HIS A 301 -20.45 5.08 -1.29
C HIS A 301 -19.55 4.56 -0.15
N ASN A 302 -19.48 5.26 0.99
CA ASN A 302 -18.72 4.77 2.15
C ASN A 302 -19.63 4.10 3.18
N ILE A 303 -19.10 3.06 3.84
CA ILE A 303 -19.75 2.38 4.95
C ILE A 303 -19.24 2.94 6.27
N SER A 304 -20.17 3.23 7.19
CA SER A 304 -19.86 3.40 8.61
C SER A 304 -20.50 2.28 9.41
N TRP A 305 -19.68 1.54 10.16
CA TRP A 305 -20.16 0.48 11.03
C TRP A 305 -19.48 0.53 12.40
N ASN A 306 -20.29 0.52 13.47
CA ASN A 306 -19.79 0.48 14.84
C ASN A 306 -18.76 1.59 15.18
N ASN A 307 -18.83 2.74 14.51
CA ASN A 307 -18.08 3.93 14.90
C ASN A 307 -18.85 4.63 16.03
N ARG A 308 -18.17 5.24 17.00
CA ARG A 308 -18.85 6.05 18.02
C ARG A 308 -19.44 7.31 17.41
N ILE A 309 -18.74 7.92 16.45
CA ILE A 309 -19.20 9.08 15.68
C ILE A 309 -18.83 8.89 14.19
N ASP A 310 -19.83 8.91 13.30
CA ASP A 310 -19.59 8.81 11.84
C ASP A 310 -18.88 10.05 11.30
N THR A 311 -19.33 11.23 11.71
CA THR A 311 -18.79 12.50 11.23
C THR A 311 -18.94 13.57 12.30
N LEU A 312 -17.86 14.30 12.55
CA LEU A 312 -17.88 15.48 13.39
C LEU A 312 -17.22 16.64 12.63
N ALA A 313 -18.08 17.42 11.96
CA ALA A 313 -17.69 18.55 11.12
C ALA A 313 -18.41 19.84 11.57
N TRP A 314 -17.72 20.99 11.45
CA TRP A 314 -18.26 22.32 11.78
C TRP A 314 -19.21 22.88 10.73
N GLN A 315 -19.19 22.32 9.52
CA GLN A 315 -20.07 22.68 8.42
C GLN A 315 -20.60 21.38 7.85
N GLU A 316 -21.92 21.32 7.59
CA GLU A 316 -22.53 20.19 6.90
C GLU A 316 -21.76 19.95 5.59
N PRO A 317 -21.19 18.75 5.38
CA PRO A 317 -20.55 18.41 4.13
C PRO A 317 -21.46 18.69 2.94
N TYR A 318 -20.86 19.01 1.79
CA TYR A 318 -21.57 18.94 0.52
C TYR A 318 -21.77 17.47 0.17
N TYR A 319 -22.68 16.81 0.89
CA TYR A 319 -23.03 15.42 0.65
C TYR A 319 -23.65 15.31 -0.73
N THR A 320 -22.99 14.57 -1.62
CA THR A 320 -23.67 13.95 -2.75
C THR A 320 -24.39 12.67 -2.32
N ASP A 321 -23.97 12.07 -1.20
CA ASP A 321 -24.53 10.83 -0.63
C ASP A 321 -24.40 10.79 0.90
N THR A 322 -25.18 9.93 1.55
CA THR A 322 -25.16 9.67 3.00
C THR A 322 -24.39 8.39 3.34
N TRP A 323 -23.95 8.25 4.59
CA TRP A 323 -23.36 7.02 5.11
C TRP A 323 -24.22 5.78 4.86
N ILE A 324 -23.61 4.71 4.33
CA ILE A 324 -24.22 3.37 4.32
C ILE A 324 -23.98 2.74 5.70
N ARG A 325 -25.04 2.53 6.48
CA ARG A 325 -24.95 1.99 7.85
C ARG A 325 -25.37 0.52 7.88
N VAL A 326 -24.43 -0.34 7.48
CA VAL A 326 -24.63 -1.80 7.45
C VAL A 326 -23.35 -2.49 7.93
N ASP A 327 -23.51 -3.64 8.58
CA ASP A 327 -22.39 -4.52 8.90
C ASP A 327 -21.72 -4.95 7.58
N PRO A 328 -20.43 -4.63 7.36
CA PRO A 328 -19.75 -5.04 6.15
C PRO A 328 -19.51 -6.55 6.07
N LEU A 329 -19.75 -7.33 7.14
CA LEU A 329 -19.56 -8.79 7.17
C LEU A 329 -18.18 -9.19 6.62
N LEU A 330 -17.13 -8.65 7.23
CA LEU A 330 -15.74 -8.97 6.90
C LEU A 330 -15.26 -10.18 7.72
N GLY A 331 -14.34 -10.96 7.17
CA GLY A 331 -13.56 -11.95 7.91
C GLY A 331 -12.45 -11.32 8.77
N ASP A 332 -11.73 -12.15 9.51
CA ASP A 332 -10.60 -11.71 10.35
C ASP A 332 -9.43 -11.12 9.55
N ASP A 333 -9.38 -11.41 8.25
CA ASP A 333 -8.42 -10.91 7.26
C ASP A 333 -8.96 -9.69 6.50
N TYR A 334 -10.05 -9.09 6.98
CA TYR A 334 -10.75 -7.97 6.35
C TYR A 334 -11.29 -8.26 4.93
N LEU A 335 -11.34 -9.54 4.53
CA LEU A 335 -11.97 -9.94 3.28
C LEU A 335 -13.50 -9.93 3.42
N PRO A 336 -14.25 -9.47 2.40
CA PRO A 336 -15.70 -9.64 2.38
C PRO A 336 -16.09 -11.13 2.46
N LEU A 337 -16.99 -11.47 3.39
CA LEU A 337 -17.60 -12.79 3.41
C LEU A 337 -18.55 -12.96 2.19
N PRO A 338 -18.87 -14.18 1.74
CA PRO A 338 -19.67 -14.41 0.52
C PRO A 338 -21.06 -13.77 0.48
N THR A 339 -21.61 -13.38 1.63
CA THR A 339 -22.91 -12.71 1.75
C THR A 339 -22.77 -11.26 2.21
N SER A 340 -21.56 -10.70 2.10
CA SER A 340 -21.27 -9.34 2.50
C SER A 340 -22.08 -8.34 1.66
N PRO A 341 -22.65 -7.29 2.29
CA PRO A 341 -23.36 -6.24 1.57
C PRO A 341 -22.40 -5.28 0.84
N VAL A 342 -21.08 -5.44 1.00
CA VAL A 342 -20.08 -4.59 0.33
C VAL A 342 -19.78 -5.06 -1.09
N ILE A 343 -20.18 -6.29 -1.44
CA ILE A 343 -19.96 -6.88 -2.76
C ILE A 343 -20.86 -6.19 -3.78
N ASP A 344 -20.29 -5.73 -4.90
CA ASP A 344 -20.97 -5.03 -5.99
C ASP A 344 -21.75 -3.77 -5.53
N ALA A 345 -21.33 -3.13 -4.44
CA ALA A 345 -22.10 -2.08 -3.77
C ALA A 345 -21.51 -0.67 -3.89
N GLY A 346 -20.29 -0.54 -4.40
CA GLY A 346 -19.52 0.73 -4.50
C GLY A 346 -19.92 1.60 -5.67
N ASN A 347 -19.03 2.45 -6.16
CA ASN A 347 -19.39 3.41 -7.20
C ASN A 347 -19.86 2.71 -8.50
N PRO A 348 -21.04 3.06 -9.05
CA PRO A 348 -21.61 2.41 -10.24
C PRO A 348 -20.99 2.88 -11.57
N ASP A 349 -20.11 3.88 -11.58
CA ASP A 349 -19.42 4.31 -12.80
C ASP A 349 -18.50 3.17 -13.29
N PRO A 350 -18.66 2.72 -14.56
CA PRO A 350 -17.88 1.61 -15.11
C PRO A 350 -16.36 1.75 -15.02
N ARG A 351 -15.82 2.97 -14.84
CA ARG A 351 -14.38 3.20 -14.64
C ARG A 351 -13.86 2.66 -13.30
N TYR A 352 -14.76 2.42 -12.35
CA TYR A 352 -14.46 1.79 -11.06
C TYR A 352 -14.86 0.32 -11.04
N ASN A 353 -15.35 -0.27 -12.13
CA ASN A 353 -15.68 -1.68 -12.12
C ASN A 353 -14.48 -2.54 -11.70
N ASP A 354 -14.81 -3.62 -11.02
CA ASP A 354 -13.86 -4.63 -10.61
C ASP A 354 -13.25 -5.33 -11.86
N PRO A 355 -12.03 -5.91 -11.77
CA PRO A 355 -11.38 -6.52 -12.93
C PRO A 355 -12.13 -7.70 -13.59
N ASP A 356 -13.13 -8.30 -12.93
CA ASP A 356 -14.03 -9.27 -13.55
C ASP A 356 -15.22 -8.63 -14.30
N GLY A 357 -15.31 -7.31 -14.26
CA GLY A 357 -16.27 -6.47 -14.95
C GLY A 357 -17.53 -6.15 -14.14
N THR A 358 -17.66 -6.67 -12.91
CA THR A 358 -18.80 -6.35 -12.04
C THR A 358 -18.64 -4.96 -11.41
N ARG A 359 -19.62 -4.54 -10.60
CA ARG A 359 -19.61 -3.20 -10.00
C ARG A 359 -18.57 -3.20 -8.88
N ASN A 360 -17.89 -2.08 -8.68
CA ASN A 360 -16.89 -1.90 -7.61
C ASN A 360 -17.38 -2.46 -6.25
N ASP A 361 -16.64 -3.37 -5.64
CA ASP A 361 -16.81 -3.71 -4.21
C ASP A 361 -16.47 -2.50 -3.30
N ILE A 362 -17.11 -2.33 -2.14
CA ILE A 362 -16.68 -1.29 -1.15
C ILE A 362 -15.55 -1.87 -0.29
N GLY A 363 -14.47 -1.11 -0.07
CA GLY A 363 -13.32 -1.52 0.74
C GLY A 363 -12.19 -2.14 -0.08
N LEU A 364 -11.34 -2.93 0.60
CA LEU A 364 -9.97 -3.31 0.18
C LEU A 364 -9.81 -3.92 -1.23
N PHE A 365 -10.86 -4.53 -1.78
CA PHE A 365 -10.82 -5.22 -3.08
C PHE A 365 -11.77 -4.61 -4.10
N GLY A 366 -12.24 -3.39 -3.86
CA GLY A 366 -12.93 -2.62 -4.88
C GLY A 366 -11.99 -2.10 -5.95
N GLY A 367 -12.52 -1.97 -7.15
CA GLY A 367 -12.01 -1.10 -8.19
C GLY A 367 -11.07 -1.75 -9.18
N ALA A 368 -10.76 -1.02 -10.23
CA ALA A 368 -9.89 -1.50 -11.30
C ALA A 368 -8.48 -1.95 -10.83
N ASN A 369 -8.05 -1.47 -9.66
CA ASN A 369 -6.77 -1.82 -9.04
C ASN A 369 -6.90 -2.86 -7.91
N ALA A 370 -8.08 -3.46 -7.73
CA ALA A 370 -8.36 -4.48 -6.74
C ALA A 370 -7.28 -5.56 -6.76
N TYR A 371 -6.70 -5.81 -5.58
CA TYR A 371 -5.65 -6.79 -5.45
C TYR A 371 -6.24 -8.17 -5.22
N TYR A 372 -6.65 -8.87 -6.27
CA TYR A 372 -7.07 -10.24 -6.04
C TYR A 372 -5.88 -11.07 -5.57
N LEU A 373 -6.03 -11.72 -4.42
CA LEU A 373 -5.22 -12.86 -3.98
C LEU A 373 -5.37 -14.07 -4.94
N THR A 374 -5.76 -13.84 -6.20
CA THR A 374 -5.67 -14.83 -7.27
C THR A 374 -4.21 -15.24 -7.34
N SER A 375 -3.95 -16.43 -6.83
CA SER A 375 -2.73 -17.15 -7.02
C SER A 375 -2.64 -17.46 -8.51
N LYS A 376 -2.20 -16.49 -9.32
CA LYS A 376 -1.74 -16.76 -10.67
C LYS A 376 -0.34 -17.34 -10.52
N VAL A 377 -0.32 -18.64 -10.23
CA VAL A 377 0.90 -19.42 -10.04
C VAL A 377 1.64 -19.48 -11.39
N VAL A 378 2.77 -18.78 -11.50
CA VAL A 378 3.74 -18.99 -12.58
C VAL A 378 4.69 -20.11 -12.13
N MET A 379 4.64 -21.26 -12.81
CA MET A 379 5.43 -22.44 -12.43
C MET A 379 6.70 -22.54 -13.28
N PHE A 380 7.85 -22.76 -12.62
CA PHE A 380 9.10 -23.12 -13.30
C PHE A 380 9.39 -24.60 -13.04
N PRO A 381 9.75 -25.40 -14.06
CA PRO A 381 10.11 -26.79 -13.85
C PRO A 381 11.48 -26.90 -13.17
N VAL A 382 11.52 -27.56 -12.00
CA VAL A 382 12.76 -28.07 -11.39
C VAL A 382 12.69 -29.59 -11.45
N VAL A 383 13.60 -30.21 -12.20
CA VAL A 383 13.72 -31.67 -12.24
C VAL A 383 14.55 -32.09 -11.02
N SER A 384 13.94 -32.78 -10.05
CA SER A 384 14.66 -33.52 -9.00
C SER A 384 14.42 -35.02 -9.16
N GLN A 385 15.40 -35.82 -8.75
CA GLN A 385 15.48 -37.27 -9.01
C GLN A 385 14.60 -38.16 -8.11
N ASP A 386 13.80 -37.58 -7.19
CA ASP A 386 13.13 -38.35 -6.12
C ASP A 386 11.60 -38.20 -6.10
N GLU A 387 10.93 -38.44 -7.24
CA GLU A 387 9.46 -38.64 -7.39
C GLU A 387 8.52 -37.55 -6.80
N LYS A 388 9.07 -36.44 -6.30
CA LYS A 388 8.33 -35.28 -5.80
C LYS A 388 8.74 -34.03 -6.56
N LEU A 389 7.83 -33.55 -7.40
CA LEU A 389 7.92 -32.21 -7.96
C LEU A 389 7.49 -31.21 -6.88
N VAL A 390 8.44 -30.44 -6.36
CA VAL A 390 8.16 -29.30 -5.47
C VAL A 390 8.28 -28.04 -6.29
N LEU A 391 7.14 -27.36 -6.50
CA LEU A 391 7.09 -26.08 -7.21
C LEU A 391 7.16 -24.98 -6.16
N ALA A 392 8.24 -24.19 -6.19
CA ALA A 392 8.41 -23.03 -5.33
C ALA A 392 8.52 -21.78 -6.21
N ALA A 393 7.52 -20.90 -6.17
CA ALA A 393 7.59 -19.58 -6.77
C ALA A 393 7.97 -18.56 -5.67
N LYS A 394 9.10 -17.88 -5.85
CA LYS A 394 9.38 -16.60 -5.18
C LYS A 394 8.99 -15.50 -6.16
N ASN A 395 7.97 -14.71 -5.85
CA ASN A 395 7.56 -13.59 -6.68
C ASN A 395 7.89 -12.28 -5.96
N PHE A 396 8.62 -11.40 -6.64
CA PHE A 396 8.94 -10.06 -6.15
C PHE A 396 7.90 -9.09 -6.75
N GLY A 397 7.16 -8.36 -5.92
CA GLY A 397 6.29 -7.27 -6.38
C GLY A 397 4.90 -7.67 -6.90
N GLN A 398 4.54 -8.96 -6.93
CA GLN A 398 3.17 -9.45 -7.05
C GLN A 398 2.95 -10.61 -6.08
N THR A 399 1.73 -10.76 -5.57
CA THR A 399 1.43 -11.63 -4.42
C THR A 399 1.97 -13.03 -4.60
N ALA A 400 2.86 -13.42 -3.70
CA ALA A 400 3.20 -14.82 -3.48
C ALA A 400 2.79 -15.19 -2.06
N ARG A 401 1.59 -15.75 -1.91
CA ARG A 401 1.53 -16.93 -1.03
C ARG A 401 2.37 -18.00 -1.72
N GLN A 402 3.31 -18.61 -0.99
CA GLN A 402 3.90 -19.87 -1.45
C GLN A 402 2.77 -20.89 -1.61
N VAL A 403 2.28 -21.07 -2.83
CA VAL A 403 1.37 -22.18 -3.13
C VAL A 403 2.26 -23.37 -3.45
N ALA A 404 2.50 -24.20 -2.45
CA ALA A 404 3.10 -25.51 -2.67
C ALA A 404 2.05 -26.43 -3.32
N ILE A 405 2.00 -26.44 -4.66
CA ILE A 405 1.20 -27.44 -5.37
C ILE A 405 2.00 -28.75 -5.36
N THR A 406 1.56 -29.71 -4.54
CA THR A 406 2.10 -31.06 -4.57
C THR A 406 1.30 -31.88 -5.58
N VAL A 407 1.88 -32.13 -6.75
CA VAL A 407 1.32 -33.09 -7.71
C VAL A 407 1.95 -34.45 -7.45
N THR A 408 1.15 -35.42 -7.00
CA THR A 408 1.59 -36.82 -6.92
C THR A 408 1.37 -37.45 -8.27
N ILE A 409 2.46 -37.78 -8.97
CA ILE A 409 2.40 -38.47 -10.25
C ILE A 409 2.49 -39.97 -9.95
N PRO A 410 1.49 -40.79 -10.36
CA PRO A 410 1.59 -42.23 -10.19
C PRO A 410 2.83 -42.79 -10.91
N PRO A 411 3.46 -43.88 -10.41
CA PRO A 411 4.66 -44.46 -11.02
C PRO A 411 4.48 -44.87 -12.49
N SER A 412 3.23 -45.04 -12.94
CA SER A 412 2.86 -45.41 -14.31
C SER A 412 2.68 -44.23 -15.26
N VAL A 413 2.83 -42.99 -14.81
CA VAL A 413 2.60 -41.78 -15.62
C VAL A 413 3.92 -41.07 -15.87
N THR A 414 4.34 -41.01 -17.13
CA THR A 414 5.50 -40.22 -17.55
C THR A 414 5.06 -38.79 -17.82
N LEU A 415 5.61 -37.84 -17.05
CA LEU A 415 5.40 -36.42 -17.30
C LEU A 415 6.26 -35.98 -18.48
N THR A 416 5.65 -35.71 -19.63
CA THR A 416 6.40 -35.36 -20.85
C THR A 416 6.63 -33.85 -21.02
N SER A 417 5.76 -33.02 -20.46
CA SER A 417 5.93 -31.56 -20.43
C SER A 417 5.01 -30.92 -19.38
N ILE A 418 5.39 -29.74 -18.91
CA ILE A 418 4.52 -28.80 -18.20
C ILE A 418 4.54 -27.52 -19.04
N SER A 419 3.38 -27.04 -19.49
CA SER A 419 3.24 -25.70 -20.07
C SER A 419 2.49 -24.82 -19.07
N VAL A 420 2.99 -23.61 -18.85
CA VAL A 420 2.32 -22.57 -18.06
C VAL A 420 1.79 -21.50 -18.99
#